data_AF-A0A9D7Z7I7-F1
#
_entry.id   AF-A0A9D7Z7I7-F1
#
_cell.length_a   1.000
_cell.length_b   1.000
_cell.length_c   1.000
_cell.angle_alpha   90.00
_cell.angle_beta   90.00
_cell.angle_gamma   90.00
#
_symmetry.space_group_name_H-M   'P 1'
#
loop_
_entity.id
_entity.type
_entity.pdbx_description
1 polymer ?
#
loop_
_entity_poly.entity_id
_entity_poly.type
_entity_poly.pdbx_seq_one_letter_code
_entity_poly.pdbx_strand_id
1 'polypeptide(L)'
;MALSRPPPKSGRYVRGLDSGGDRPLVAAPEFPLSLAGGERKSGAAETIRDLTSHPWAGSEVDLVLSADHAGQAGYSTPHRFTLPQRRFSATLARAIVEQRRDLALDANAFACRRCLDALMLAPEKLSSMPRPISAWISPARGWIAATTDEELREVVDLSGIWR
;
A
#
# COMPACT_ATOMS: atom_id res chain seq x y z
N MET A 1 14.57 9.04 -22.15
CA MET A 1 13.31 9.43 -22.83
C MET A 1 12.27 8.37 -22.46
N ALA A 2 11.70 8.49 -21.26
CA ALA A 2 10.79 7.48 -20.71
C ALA A 2 9.40 7.67 -21.35
N LEU A 3 8.98 6.69 -22.14
CA LEU A 3 7.65 6.66 -22.73
C LEU A 3 6.63 6.44 -21.63
N SER A 4 5.97 7.54 -21.23
CA SER A 4 4.77 7.50 -20.39
C SER A 4 3.70 6.68 -21.11
N ARG A 5 3.49 5.43 -20.68
CA ARG A 5 2.42 4.58 -21.22
C ARG A 5 1.07 5.26 -20.93
N PRO A 6 0.17 5.36 -21.93
CA PRO A 6 -1.14 5.97 -21.72
C PRO A 6 -1.98 5.13 -20.74
N PRO A 7 -2.79 5.77 -19.88
CA PRO A 7 -3.59 5.06 -18.89
C PRO A 7 -4.62 4.14 -19.56
N PRO A 8 -4.92 2.96 -18.97
CA PRO A 8 -5.98 2.08 -19.46
C PRO A 8 -7.37 2.75 -19.31
N LYS A 9 -8.28 2.42 -20.23
CA LYS A 9 -9.55 3.14 -20.48
C LYS A 9 -10.68 2.95 -19.44
N SER A 10 -10.41 2.43 -18.24
CA SER A 10 -11.47 2.28 -17.23
C SER A 10 -10.91 1.93 -15.84
N GLY A 11 -10.85 2.91 -14.94
CA GLY A 11 -10.51 2.72 -13.52
C GLY A 11 -9.99 3.99 -12.86
N ARG A 12 -10.18 4.12 -11.54
CA ARG A 12 -9.84 5.33 -10.76
C ARG A 12 -8.50 5.11 -10.07
N TYR A 13 -7.39 5.28 -10.79
CA TYR A 13 -6.09 4.87 -10.27
C TYR A 13 -5.43 5.95 -9.40
N VAL A 14 -5.04 5.58 -8.18
CA VAL A 14 -3.84 6.13 -7.54
C VAL A 14 -2.64 5.49 -8.24
N ARG A 15 -1.57 6.24 -8.53
CA ARG A 15 -0.35 5.67 -9.13
C ARG A 15 0.75 5.77 -8.08
N GLY A 16 1.30 4.62 -7.68
CA GLY A 16 2.59 4.59 -6.99
C GLY A 16 3.65 4.96 -8.01
N LEU A 17 4.71 5.67 -7.60
CA LEU A 17 5.81 6.07 -8.48
C LEU A 17 6.37 4.83 -9.20
N ASP A 18 5.94 4.64 -10.43
CA ASP A 18 6.29 3.51 -11.27
C ASP A 18 7.70 3.75 -11.83
N SER A 19 8.71 3.20 -11.15
CA SER A 19 9.95 2.88 -11.83
C SER A 19 9.61 1.74 -12.79
N GLY A 20 9.89 1.88 -14.08
CA GLY A 20 9.38 0.99 -15.15
C GLY A 20 9.76 -0.51 -15.08
N GLY A 21 10.24 -1.01 -13.94
CA GLY A 21 10.50 -2.41 -13.62
C GLY A 21 9.86 -2.93 -12.33
N ASP A 22 9.07 -2.12 -11.62
CA ASP A 22 8.43 -2.52 -10.36
C ASP A 22 7.29 -3.52 -10.65
N ARG A 23 7.21 -4.60 -9.84
CA ARG A 23 6.16 -5.62 -9.95
C ARG A 23 5.23 -5.54 -8.74
N PRO A 24 4.24 -4.63 -8.73
CA PRO A 24 3.37 -4.47 -7.57
C PRO A 24 2.48 -5.70 -7.37
N LEU A 25 2.46 -6.21 -6.13
CA LEU A 25 1.59 -7.32 -5.74
C LEU A 25 0.16 -6.85 -5.46
N VAL A 26 0.03 -5.64 -4.93
CA VAL A 26 -1.23 -5.02 -4.53
C VAL A 26 -1.50 -3.82 -5.41
N ALA A 27 -2.69 -3.77 -6.00
CA ALA A 27 -3.13 -2.63 -6.79
C ALA A 27 -3.23 -1.36 -5.93
N ALA A 28 -3.07 -0.22 -6.58
CA ALA A 28 -3.27 1.05 -5.93
C ALA A 28 -4.71 1.18 -5.39
N PRO A 29 -4.91 1.86 -4.26
CA PRO A 29 -6.25 2.02 -3.68
C PRO A 29 -7.13 2.88 -4.59
N GLU A 30 -8.31 2.35 -4.94
CA GLU A 30 -9.35 3.07 -5.67
C GLU A 30 -10.62 3.13 -4.84
N PHE A 31 -11.29 4.28 -4.78
CA PHE A 31 -12.57 4.39 -4.09
C PHE A 31 -13.49 5.43 -4.72
N PRO A 32 -14.82 5.23 -4.61
CA PRO A 32 -15.76 6.21 -5.07
C PRO A 32 -15.78 7.44 -4.18
N LEU A 33 -15.82 8.61 -4.82
CA LEU A 33 -15.99 9.90 -4.17
C LEU A 33 -17.48 10.21 -4.05
N SER A 34 -17.89 10.66 -2.86
CA SER A 34 -19.21 11.23 -2.63
C SER A 34 -19.29 12.59 -3.32
N LEU A 35 -20.41 12.86 -3.99
CA LEU A 35 -20.72 14.18 -4.54
C LEU A 35 -21.69 14.90 -3.61
N ALA A 36 -21.64 16.24 -3.61
CA ALA A 36 -22.59 17.06 -2.85
C ALA A 36 -24.03 16.78 -3.37
N GLY A 37 -24.96 16.55 -2.45
CA GLY A 37 -26.36 16.25 -2.78
C GLY A 37 -27.16 17.50 -3.21
N GLY A 38 -28.07 17.34 -4.17
CA GLY A 38 -29.00 18.38 -4.64
C GLY A 38 -29.23 18.39 -6.16
N GLU A 39 -30.31 19.04 -6.62
CA GLU A 39 -30.65 19.21 -8.06
C GLU A 39 -29.55 19.95 -8.84
N ARG A 40 -28.76 20.77 -8.15
CA ARG A 40 -27.50 21.32 -8.65
C ARG A 40 -26.39 20.55 -7.95
N LYS A 41 -25.66 19.70 -8.68
CA LYS A 41 -24.42 19.02 -8.22
C LYS A 41 -23.27 20.03 -8.04
N SER A 42 -23.53 21.09 -7.28
CA SER A 42 -22.69 22.26 -7.09
C SER A 42 -22.47 22.42 -5.60
N GLY A 43 -21.24 22.21 -5.14
CA GLY A 43 -20.87 22.35 -3.73
C GLY A 43 -19.61 21.56 -3.39
N ALA A 44 -19.04 21.86 -2.23
CA ALA A 44 -17.95 21.06 -1.68
C ALA A 44 -18.48 19.69 -1.22
N ALA A 45 -17.78 18.62 -1.57
CA ALA A 45 -18.09 17.27 -1.14
C ALA A 45 -16.88 16.66 -0.45
N GLU A 46 -17.10 15.93 0.64
CA GLU A 46 -16.06 15.31 1.43
C GLU A 46 -16.18 13.78 1.35
N THR A 47 -15.04 13.11 1.17
CA THR A 47 -14.94 11.65 1.21
C THR A 47 -13.83 11.26 2.16
N ILE A 48 -14.18 10.57 3.25
CA ILE A 48 -13.22 10.08 4.24
C ILE A 48 -13.04 8.58 4.04
N ARG A 49 -11.79 8.13 3.92
CA ARG A 49 -11.39 6.72 3.87
C ARG A 49 -10.19 6.51 4.77
N ASP A 50 -10.24 5.46 5.59
CA ASP A 50 -9.09 5.03 6.38
C ASP A 50 -8.22 4.08 5.54
N LEU A 51 -7.01 4.55 5.19
CA LEU A 51 -6.00 3.78 4.47
C LEU A 51 -4.82 3.39 5.35
N THR A 52 -4.87 3.64 6.66
CA THR A 52 -3.74 3.43 7.57
C THR A 52 -3.32 1.98 7.72
N SER A 53 -4.22 1.04 7.41
CA SER A 53 -3.97 -0.41 7.41
C SER A 53 -3.68 -0.98 6.02
N HIS A 54 -3.83 -0.17 4.96
CA HIS A 54 -3.62 -0.59 3.57
C HIS A 54 -2.15 -0.98 3.34
N PRO A 55 -1.84 -1.94 2.45
CA PRO A 55 -0.46 -2.30 2.14
C PRO A 55 0.41 -1.13 1.64
N TRP A 56 -0.20 -0.12 1.05
CA TRP A 56 0.46 1.10 0.58
C TRP A 56 0.57 2.20 1.65
N ALA A 57 0.12 1.96 2.88
CA ALA A 57 0.20 2.95 3.95
C ALA A 57 1.66 3.40 4.15
N GLY A 58 1.89 4.72 4.19
CA GLY A 58 3.23 5.29 4.34
C GLY A 58 4.04 5.37 3.04
N SER A 59 3.48 5.00 1.89
CA SER A 59 4.10 5.19 0.58
C SER A 59 3.84 6.61 0.04
N GLU A 60 4.76 7.14 -0.76
CA GLU A 60 4.51 8.32 -1.58
C GLU A 60 3.68 7.92 -2.81
N VAL A 61 2.59 8.66 -3.06
CA VAL A 61 1.64 8.35 -4.13
C VAL A 61 1.24 9.62 -4.88
N ASP A 62 0.86 9.43 -6.15
CA ASP A 62 0.21 10.44 -6.96
C ASP A 62 -1.30 10.16 -7.02
N LEU A 63 -2.11 11.10 -6.51
CA LEU A 63 -3.57 11.04 -6.55
C LEU A 63 -4.11 11.77 -7.78
N VAL A 64 -4.93 11.06 -8.54
CA VAL A 64 -5.61 11.55 -9.73
C VAL A 64 -7.11 11.41 -9.53
N LEU A 65 -7.84 12.50 -9.73
CA LEU A 65 -9.30 12.49 -9.75
C LEU A 65 -9.76 12.19 -11.17
N SER A 66 -10.72 11.29 -11.32
CA SER A 66 -11.36 10.99 -12.60
C SER A 66 -12.87 11.15 -12.52
N ALA A 67 -13.45 11.73 -13.55
CA ALA A 67 -14.89 11.91 -13.72
C ALA A 67 -15.30 11.57 -15.16
N ASP A 68 -16.32 10.73 -15.27
CA ASP A 68 -16.88 10.32 -16.56
C ASP A 68 -18.31 10.86 -16.73
N HIS A 69 -18.61 11.41 -17.91
CA HIS A 69 -19.96 11.82 -18.28
C HIS A 69 -20.17 11.70 -19.79
N ALA A 70 -21.28 11.10 -20.21
CA ALA A 70 -21.67 10.96 -21.62
C ALA A 70 -20.55 10.39 -22.54
N GLY A 71 -19.79 9.41 -22.04
CA GLY A 71 -18.68 8.79 -22.79
C GLY A 71 -17.39 9.61 -22.83
N GLN A 72 -17.33 10.75 -22.13
CA GLN A 72 -16.11 11.55 -21.94
C GLN A 72 -15.53 11.31 -20.55
N ALA A 73 -14.22 11.15 -20.49
CA ALA A 73 -13.45 11.01 -19.26
C ALA A 73 -12.57 12.25 -19.04
N GLY A 74 -12.64 12.84 -17.85
CA GLY A 74 -11.80 13.95 -17.42
C GLY A 74 -10.90 13.54 -16.26
N TYR A 75 -9.65 13.99 -16.27
CA TYR A 75 -8.65 13.70 -15.24
C TYR A 75 -8.11 14.99 -14.64
N SER A 76 -7.87 15.02 -13.33
CA SER A 76 -7.17 16.13 -12.69
C SER A 76 -5.66 16.07 -12.93
N THR A 77 -4.98 17.18 -12.63
CA THR A 77 -3.53 17.14 -12.40
C THR A 77 -3.23 16.22 -11.21
N PRO A 78 -2.15 15.40 -11.27
CA PRO A 78 -1.75 14.58 -10.14
C PRO A 78 -1.37 15.42 -8.92
N HIS A 79 -1.81 14.98 -7.74
CA HIS A 79 -1.40 15.55 -6.46
C HIS A 79 -0.57 14.55 -5.67
N ARG A 80 0.67 14.92 -5.35
CA ARG A 80 1.63 14.05 -4.68
C ARG A 80 1.60 14.22 -3.17
N PHE A 81 1.49 13.11 -2.44
CA PHE A 81 1.57 13.11 -0.98
C PHE A 81 1.92 11.71 -0.44
N THR A 82 2.24 11.64 0.86
CA THR A 82 2.45 10.36 1.55
C THR A 82 1.15 9.85 2.15
N LEU A 83 0.80 8.59 1.87
CA LEU A 83 -0.37 7.97 2.49
C LEU A 83 -0.22 7.92 4.02
N PRO A 84 -1.30 8.20 4.77
CA PRO A 84 -1.25 8.08 6.21
C PRO A 84 -0.96 6.64 6.62
N GLN A 85 -0.14 6.48 7.66
CA GLN A 85 0.22 5.19 8.22
C GLN A 85 0.07 5.19 9.74
N ARG A 86 -0.23 4.02 10.28
CA ARG A 86 -0.24 3.81 11.72
C ARG A 86 1.16 4.00 12.30
N ARG A 87 1.27 4.70 13.43
CA ARG A 87 2.54 4.83 14.16
C ARG A 87 2.77 3.60 15.03
N PHE A 88 3.93 2.97 14.88
CA PHE A 88 4.36 1.85 15.71
C PHE A 88 5.41 2.30 16.72
N SER A 89 5.19 2.01 18.00
CA SER A 89 6.16 2.24 19.07
C SER A 89 7.24 1.15 19.12
N ALA A 90 6.90 -0.08 18.72
CA ALA A 90 7.83 -1.20 18.68
C ALA A 90 8.66 -1.16 17.38
N THR A 91 9.99 -1.11 17.50
CA THR A 91 10.91 -1.06 16.36
C THR A 91 10.79 -2.30 15.47
N LEU A 92 10.67 -3.50 16.04
CA LEU A 92 10.44 -4.74 15.28
C LEU A 92 9.15 -4.68 14.44
N ALA A 93 8.05 -4.21 15.04
CA ALA A 93 6.77 -4.06 14.35
C ALA A 93 6.87 -3.06 13.20
N ARG A 94 7.52 -1.91 13.44
CA ARG A 94 7.75 -0.89 12.42
C ARG A 94 8.54 -1.46 11.24
N ALA A 95 9.63 -2.16 11.51
CA ALA A 95 10.47 -2.76 10.48
C ALA A 95 9.70 -3.77 9.63
N ILE A 96 8.90 -4.65 10.24
CA ILE A 96 8.07 -5.63 9.51
C ILE A 96 7.06 -4.93 8.60
N VAL A 97 6.39 -3.87 9.08
CA VAL A 97 5.39 -3.14 8.28
C VAL A 97 6.04 -2.39 7.11
N GLU A 98 7.23 -1.82 7.32
CA GLU A 98 8.01 -1.20 6.23
C GLU A 98 8.38 -2.24 5.17
N GLN A 99 8.88 -3.41 5.56
CA GLN A 99 9.16 -4.50 4.61
C GLN A 99 7.90 -4.98 3.88
N ARG A 100 6.74 -4.99 4.56
CA ARG A 100 5.44 -5.34 3.94
C ARG A 100 5.11 -4.41 2.80
N ARG A 101 5.24 -3.11 3.06
CA ARG A 101 4.90 -2.05 2.12
C ARG A 101 5.80 -2.14 0.90
N ASP A 102 7.10 -2.29 1.12
CA ASP A 102 8.08 -2.37 0.05
C ASP A 102 7.82 -3.62 -0.82
N LEU A 103 7.48 -4.76 -0.21
CA LEU A 103 7.07 -5.97 -0.94
C LEU A 103 5.74 -5.80 -1.69
N ALA A 104 4.78 -5.06 -1.12
CA ALA A 104 3.51 -4.78 -1.77
C ALA A 104 3.66 -3.94 -3.05
N LEU A 105 4.62 -3.01 -3.03
CA LEU A 105 4.96 -2.13 -4.15
C LEU A 105 5.85 -2.82 -5.19
N ASP A 106 6.76 -3.69 -4.77
CA ASP A 106 7.63 -4.45 -5.68
C ASP A 106 7.94 -5.87 -5.18
N ALA A 107 7.39 -6.86 -5.87
CA ALA A 107 7.65 -8.28 -5.65
C ALA A 107 9.11 -8.68 -5.97
N ASN A 108 9.83 -7.89 -6.76
CA ASN A 108 11.22 -8.16 -7.12
C ASN A 108 12.21 -7.71 -6.04
N ALA A 109 11.73 -7.10 -4.95
CA ALA A 109 12.57 -6.63 -3.86
C ALA A 109 13.16 -7.80 -3.05
N PHE A 110 14.13 -8.53 -3.63
CA PHE A 110 14.91 -9.56 -2.96
C PHE A 110 15.56 -9.05 -1.65
N ALA A 111 15.87 -7.76 -1.62
CA ALA A 111 16.35 -7.06 -0.42
C ALA A 111 15.33 -7.17 0.72
N CYS A 112 14.02 -7.03 0.46
CA CYS A 112 12.98 -7.10 1.48
C CYS A 112 12.94 -8.48 2.17
N ARG A 113 13.04 -9.56 1.39
CA ARG A 113 13.07 -10.93 1.94
C ARG A 113 14.32 -11.17 2.79
N ARG A 114 15.48 -10.72 2.33
CA ARG A 114 16.73 -10.81 3.11
C ARG A 114 16.72 -9.95 4.37
N CYS A 115 16.14 -8.75 4.29
CA CYS A 115 15.97 -7.87 5.44
C CYS A 115 15.04 -8.52 6.48
N LEU A 116 13.94 -9.11 6.03
CA LEU A 116 13.03 -9.83 6.92
C LEU A 116 13.70 -11.05 7.56
N ASP A 117 14.43 -11.86 6.79
CA ASP A 117 15.23 -12.98 7.31
C ASP A 117 16.19 -12.50 8.42
N ALA A 118 16.88 -11.39 8.18
CA ALA A 118 17.81 -10.81 9.15
C ALA A 118 17.11 -10.30 10.43
N LEU A 119 15.92 -9.70 10.30
CA LEU A 119 15.10 -9.28 11.45
C LEU A 119 14.67 -10.47 12.32
N MET A 120 14.55 -11.66 11.72
CA MET A 120 14.14 -12.89 12.41
C MET A 120 15.29 -13.63 13.12
N LEU A 121 16.56 -13.23 12.91
CA LEU A 121 17.72 -13.89 13.54
C LEU A 121 17.86 -13.58 15.03
N ALA A 122 17.52 -12.36 15.44
CA ALA A 122 17.63 -11.90 16.83
C ALA A 122 16.52 -10.90 17.16
N PRO A 123 15.24 -11.29 17.03
CA PRO A 123 14.11 -10.39 17.21
C PRO A 123 14.08 -9.77 18.62
N GLU A 124 14.60 -10.47 19.64
CA GLU A 124 14.65 -10.03 21.04
C GLU A 124 15.47 -8.76 21.24
N LYS A 125 16.45 -8.50 20.36
CA LYS A 125 17.25 -7.27 20.39
C LYS A 125 16.47 -6.06 19.88
N LEU A 126 15.38 -6.29 19.13
CA LEU A 126 14.56 -5.26 18.50
C LEU A 126 13.26 -4.99 19.26
N SER A 127 12.95 -5.80 20.27
CA SER A 127 11.75 -5.67 21.09
C SER A 127 12.08 -5.27 22.53
N SER A 128 11.72 -4.05 22.93
CA SER A 128 11.70 -3.63 24.36
C SER A 128 10.28 -3.62 24.96
N MET A 129 9.32 -4.27 24.30
CA MET A 129 7.87 -4.02 24.48
C MET A 129 7.10 -5.27 24.97
N PRO A 130 5.93 -5.10 25.62
CA PRO A 130 5.25 -6.15 26.40
C PRO A 130 4.47 -7.21 25.59
N ARG A 131 4.31 -7.09 24.27
CA ARG A 131 3.69 -8.16 23.47
C ARG A 131 4.69 -9.31 23.29
N PRO A 132 4.24 -10.58 23.40
CA PRO A 132 5.13 -11.72 23.17
C PRO A 132 5.66 -11.64 21.73
N ILE A 133 6.96 -11.84 21.60
CA ILE A 133 7.67 -11.67 20.33
C ILE A 133 7.13 -12.59 19.22
N SER A 134 6.59 -13.75 19.61
CA SER A 134 5.93 -14.72 18.76
C SER A 134 4.75 -14.15 17.97
N ALA A 135 4.03 -13.16 18.53
CA ALA A 135 2.92 -12.49 17.84
C ALA A 135 3.39 -11.71 16.60
N TRP A 136 4.64 -11.24 16.59
CA TRP A 136 5.23 -10.52 15.45
C TRP A 136 5.90 -11.46 14.43
N ILE A 137 6.42 -12.60 14.90
CA ILE A 137 7.24 -13.53 14.10
C ILE A 137 6.41 -14.51 13.27
N SER A 138 5.32 -15.06 13.83
CA SER A 138 4.50 -16.07 13.13
C SER A 138 4.05 -15.66 11.72
N PRO A 139 3.50 -14.45 11.49
CA PRO A 139 3.14 -14.03 10.13
C PRO A 139 4.36 -13.87 9.22
N ALA A 140 5.48 -13.36 9.73
CA ALA A 140 6.69 -13.13 8.95
C ALA A 140 7.35 -14.42 8.43
N ARG A 141 7.14 -15.57 9.09
CA ARG A 141 7.63 -16.87 8.59
C ARG A 141 6.95 -17.30 7.29
N GLY A 142 5.68 -16.95 7.08
CA GLY A 142 4.98 -17.22 5.83
C GLY A 142 5.60 -16.49 4.64
N TRP A 143 6.20 -15.32 4.88
CA TRP A 143 6.84 -14.50 3.85
C TRP A 143 8.14 -15.11 3.34
N ILE A 144 8.84 -15.84 4.21
CA ILE A 144 10.07 -16.56 3.85
C ILE A 144 9.72 -17.79 3.02
N ALA A 145 8.60 -18.45 3.27
CA ALA A 145 8.18 -19.63 2.51
C ALA A 145 7.56 -19.28 1.15
N ALA A 146 6.91 -18.11 1.04
CA ALA A 146 6.25 -17.67 -0.18
C ALA A 146 7.24 -17.54 -1.35
N THR A 147 6.92 -18.19 -2.46
CA THR A 147 7.70 -18.17 -3.71
C THR A 147 6.87 -17.78 -4.92
N THR A 148 5.55 -17.80 -4.81
CA THR A 148 4.62 -17.37 -5.87
C THR A 148 3.96 -16.04 -5.52
N ASP A 149 3.48 -15.31 -6.54
CA ASP A 149 2.80 -14.03 -6.32
C ASP A 149 1.52 -14.16 -5.51
N GLU A 150 0.86 -15.30 -5.60
CA GLU A 150 -0.37 -15.55 -4.85
C GLU A 150 -0.06 -15.69 -3.36
N GLU A 151 0.93 -16.50 -3.01
CA GLU A 151 1.41 -16.63 -1.63
C GLU A 151 1.92 -15.29 -1.08
N LEU A 152 2.63 -14.50 -1.90
CA LEU A 152 3.11 -13.18 -1.50
C LEU A 152 1.96 -12.18 -1.31
N ARG A 153 0.89 -12.26 -2.12
CA ARG A 153 -0.31 -11.44 -1.91
C ARG A 153 -1.01 -11.81 -0.61
N GLU A 154 -1.20 -13.09 -0.33
CA GLU A 154 -1.80 -13.52 0.95
C GLU A 154 -1.02 -12.94 2.12
N VAL A 155 0.30 -13.09 2.10
CA VAL A 155 1.26 -12.56 3.06
C VAL A 155 1.10 -11.06 3.32
N VAL A 156 0.92 -10.27 2.26
CA VAL A 156 0.75 -8.81 2.33
C VAL A 156 -0.66 -8.44 2.83
N ASP A 157 -1.68 -9.20 2.41
CA ASP A 157 -3.09 -8.96 2.67
C ASP A 157 -3.56 -9.40 4.07
N LEU A 158 -2.67 -9.96 4.92
CA LEU A 158 -2.88 -10.28 6.34
C LEU A 158 -3.14 -9.04 7.25
N SER A 159 -3.92 -8.09 6.75
CA SER A 159 -4.52 -6.93 7.42
C SER A 159 -5.27 -7.27 8.72
N GLY A 160 -5.68 -8.53 8.91
CA GLY A 160 -6.32 -9.02 10.14
C GLY A 160 -5.37 -9.26 11.32
N ILE A 161 -4.08 -9.55 11.08
CA ILE A 161 -3.11 -9.90 12.14
C ILE A 161 -2.55 -8.65 12.83
N TRP A 162 -2.57 -7.52 12.13
CA TRP A 162 -1.94 -6.26 12.58
C TRP A 162 -2.94 -5.20 13.06
N ARG A 163 -4.18 -5.59 13.38
CA ARG A 163 -5.20 -4.74 14.00
C ARG A 163 -4.84 -4.38 15.45
#